data_AF-A0A1F7H315-F1
#
_entry.id   AF-A0A1F7H315-F1
#
_cell.length_a   1.000
_cell.length_b   1.000
_cell.length_c   1.000
_cell.angle_alpha   90.00
_cell.angle_beta   90.00
_cell.angle_gamma   90.00
#
_symmetry.space_group_name_H-M   'P 1'
#
loop_
_entity.id
_entity.type
_entity.pdbx_description
1 polymer ?
#
loop_
_entity_poly.entity_id
_entity_poly.type
_entity_poly.pdbx_seq_one_letter_code
_entity_poly.pdbx_strand_id
1 'polypeptide(L)'
;MVLQEVMKVKGIGPWTAEMFLMFTLQREDVFSHGDLGLRKAIKKLYRFKKDPTKKQIEKIVERWTPYKTYASRILWKSLEID
;
A
#
# COMPACT_ATOMS: atom_id res chain seq x y z
N MET A 1 -0.11 -15.97 6.21
CA MET A 1 -0.48 -16.49 7.54
C MET A 1 -1.23 -15.46 8.38
N VAL A 2 -0.67 -14.29 8.76
CA VAL A 2 -1.41 -13.33 9.63
C VAL A 2 -2.56 -12.60 8.93
N LEU A 3 -2.38 -12.13 7.68
CA LEU A 3 -3.42 -11.40 6.93
C LEU A 3 -4.74 -12.18 6.84
N GLN A 4 -4.65 -13.47 6.50
CA GLN A 4 -5.81 -14.35 6.32
C GLN A 4 -6.55 -14.60 7.64
N GLU A 5 -5.83 -14.67 8.76
CA GLU A 5 -6.46 -14.81 10.08
C GLU A 5 -7.23 -13.55 10.48
N VAL A 6 -6.65 -12.38 10.25
CA VAL A 6 -7.31 -11.09 10.54
C VAL A 6 -8.58 -10.91 9.70
N MET A 7 -8.57 -11.35 8.43
CA MET A 7 -9.73 -11.28 7.54
C MET A 7 -10.88 -12.24 7.89
N LYS A 8 -10.72 -13.20 8.81
CA LYS A 8 -11.83 -14.06 9.25
C LYS A 8 -12.87 -13.31 10.08
N VAL A 9 -12.51 -12.15 10.63
CA VAL A 9 -13.43 -11.32 11.40
C VAL A 9 -14.41 -10.62 10.47
N LYS A 10 -15.72 -10.79 10.73
CA LYS A 10 -16.78 -10.17 9.93
C LYS A 10 -16.59 -8.65 9.87
N GLY A 11 -16.58 -8.11 8.65
CA GLY A 11 -16.38 -6.66 8.40
C GLY A 11 -14.94 -6.26 8.11
N ILE A 12 -13.96 -7.17 8.23
CA ILE A 12 -12.56 -6.88 7.89
C ILE A 12 -12.24 -7.37 6.49
N GLY A 13 -12.09 -6.43 5.55
CA GLY A 13 -11.60 -6.69 4.19
C GLY A 13 -10.07 -6.62 4.07
N PRO A 14 -9.52 -6.90 2.87
CA PRO A 14 -8.07 -6.88 2.62
C PRO A 14 -7.41 -5.56 3.03
N TRP A 15 -7.98 -4.43 2.62
CA TRP A 15 -7.43 -3.11 2.93
C TRP A 15 -7.37 -2.87 4.45
N THR A 16 -8.46 -3.14 5.18
CA THR A 16 -8.49 -2.97 6.64
C THR A 16 -7.48 -3.87 7.34
N ALA A 17 -7.35 -5.12 6.89
CA ALA A 17 -6.35 -6.04 7.42
C ALA A 17 -4.92 -5.56 7.15
N GLU A 18 -4.63 -5.04 5.96
CA GLU A 18 -3.34 -4.44 5.62
C GLU A 18 -3.03 -3.21 6.50
N MET A 19 -4.00 -2.33 6.75
CA MET A 19 -3.83 -1.20 7.66
C MET A 19 -3.50 -1.66 9.08
N PHE A 20 -4.19 -2.70 9.56
CA PHE A 20 -3.90 -3.30 10.87
C PHE A 20 -2.47 -3.87 10.94
N LEU A 21 -2.02 -4.57 9.89
CA LEU A 21 -0.65 -5.09 9.82
C LEU A 21 0.39 -3.96 9.88
N MET A 22 0.18 -2.87 9.14
CA MET A 22 1.13 -1.74 9.08
C MET A 22 1.19 -0.96 10.39
N PHE A 23 0.04 -0.57 10.93
CA PHE A 23 0.00 0.41 12.02
C PHE A 23 -0.10 -0.22 13.41
N THR A 24 -0.71 -1.40 13.55
CA THR A 24 -0.84 -2.06 14.86
C THR A 24 0.24 -3.12 15.06
N LEU A 25 0.46 -3.98 14.08
CA LEU A 25 1.47 -5.05 14.18
C LEU A 25 2.85 -4.65 13.66
N GLN A 26 3.03 -3.39 13.23
CA GLN A 26 4.31 -2.81 12.81
C GLN A 26 5.05 -3.66 11.76
N ARG A 27 4.31 -4.29 10.84
CA ARG A 27 4.91 -5.03 9.73
C ARG A 27 5.51 -4.04 8.73
N GLU A 28 6.79 -4.22 8.43
CA GLU A 28 7.58 -3.27 7.63
C GLU A 28 7.44 -3.48 6.11
N ASP A 29 7.04 -4.69 5.68
CA ASP A 29 6.97 -5.08 4.27
C ASP A 29 5.54 -5.36 3.77
N VAL A 30 4.62 -4.41 4.02
CA VAL A 30 3.24 -4.47 3.53
C VAL A 30 2.97 -3.33 2.57
N PHE A 31 2.31 -3.62 1.45
CA PHE A 31 1.76 -2.63 0.51
C PHE A 31 0.29 -2.96 0.22
N SER A 32 -0.57 -1.94 0.24
CA SER A 32 -2.01 -2.11 -0.06
C SER A 32 -2.33 -1.70 -1.49
N HIS A 33 -2.56 -2.68 -2.37
CA HIS A 33 -2.99 -2.41 -3.75
C HIS A 33 -4.40 -1.82 -3.85
N GLY A 34 -5.25 -2.07 -2.84
CA GLY A 34 -6.61 -1.54 -2.77
C GLY A 34 -6.65 -0.04 -2.42
N ASP A 35 -5.60 0.49 -1.82
CA ASP A 35 -5.55 1.87 -1.36
C ASP A 35 -5.54 2.87 -2.52
N LEU A 36 -6.56 3.72 -2.60
CA LEU A 36 -6.67 4.73 -3.65
C LEU A 36 -5.59 5.82 -3.51
N GLY A 37 -5.21 6.17 -2.28
CA GLY A 37 -4.17 7.16 -2.00
C GLY A 37 -2.82 6.70 -2.54
N LEU A 38 -2.40 5.47 -2.21
CA LEU A 38 -1.14 4.90 -2.72
C LEU A 38 -1.12 4.83 -4.25
N ARG A 39 -2.22 4.43 -4.89
CA ARG A 39 -2.32 4.42 -6.35
C ARG A 39 -2.18 5.82 -6.96
N LYS A 40 -2.83 6.83 -6.37
CA LYS A 40 -2.72 8.23 -6.80
C LYS A 40 -1.31 8.78 -6.61
N ALA A 41 -0.69 8.50 -5.46
CA ALA A 41 0.67 8.92 -5.15
C ALA A 41 1.69 8.33 -6.13
N ILE A 42 1.58 7.02 -6.44
CA ILE A 42 2.44 6.36 -7.44
C ILE A 42 2.23 6.97 -8.82
N LYS A 43 0.99 7.18 -9.25
CA LYS A 43 0.68 7.82 -10.53
C LYS A 43 1.39 9.18 -10.66
N LYS A 44 1.28 10.01 -9.62
CA LYS A 44 1.88 11.35 -9.56
C LYS A 44 3.41 11.27 -9.55
N LEU A 45 4.00 10.52 -8.62
CA LEU A 45 5.44 10.41 -8.43
C LEU A 45 6.16 9.86 -9.67
N TYR A 46 5.59 8.83 -10.30
CA TYR A 46 6.14 8.22 -11.51
C TYR A 46 5.60 8.83 -12.81
N ARG A 47 4.85 9.93 -12.73
CA ARG A 47 4.35 10.73 -13.87
C ARG A 47 3.61 9.91 -14.92
N PHE A 48 2.78 8.96 -14.47
CA PHE A 48 1.96 8.17 -15.39
C PHE A 48 0.85 9.04 -16.01
N LYS A 49 0.75 9.01 -17.35
CA LYS A 49 -0.31 9.73 -18.09
C LYS A 49 -1.72 9.17 -17.84
N LYS A 50 -1.82 7.86 -17.63
CA LYS A 50 -3.07 7.13 -17.30
C LYS A 50 -2.90 6.43 -15.95
N ASP A 51 -3.97 5.89 -15.38
CA ASP A 51 -3.85 5.12 -14.15
C ASP A 51 -2.98 3.87 -14.38
N PRO A 52 -1.92 3.66 -13.57
CA PRO A 52 -1.05 2.51 -13.75
C PRO A 52 -1.79 1.21 -13.42
N THR A 53 -1.51 0.17 -14.20
CA THR A 53 -2.05 -1.17 -13.95
C THR A 53 -1.48 -1.77 -12.67
N LYS A 54 -2.19 -2.74 -12.07
CA LYS A 54 -1.69 -3.47 -10.89
C LYS A 54 -0.29 -4.07 -11.11
N LYS A 55 -0.03 -4.62 -12.31
CA LYS A 55 1.27 -5.19 -12.66
C LYS A 55 2.39 -4.14 -12.73
N GLN A 56 2.08 -2.93 -13.19
CA GLN A 56 3.05 -1.82 -13.20
C GLN A 56 3.35 -1.34 -11.78
N ILE A 57 2.32 -1.22 -10.93
CA ILE A 57 2.49 -0.89 -9.52
C ILE A 57 3.33 -1.95 -8.80
N GLU A 58 3.04 -3.25 -9.02
CA GLU A 58 3.79 -4.34 -8.40
C GLU A 58 5.29 -4.26 -8.71
N LYS A 59 5.66 -4.06 -9.98
CA LYS A 59 7.08 -3.90 -10.37
C LYS A 59 7.77 -2.73 -9.66
N ILE A 60 7.02 -1.68 -9.35
CA ILE A 60 7.54 -0.51 -8.63
C ILE A 60 7.74 -0.88 -7.15
N VAL A 61 6.71 -1.46 -6.54
CA VAL A 61 6.61 -1.78 -5.11
C VAL A 61 7.61 -2.88 -4.69
N GLU A 62 7.86 -3.86 -5.56
CA GLU A 62 8.84 -4.93 -5.29
C GLU A 62 10.27 -4.42 -5.08
N ARG A 63 10.60 -3.23 -5.61
CA ARG A 63 11.92 -2.60 -5.37
C ARG A 63 12.05 -2.01 -3.97
N TRP A 64 10.96 -1.91 -3.23
CA TRP A 64 10.95 -1.36 -1.86
C TRP A 64 11.10 -2.44 -0.80
N THR A 65 11.07 -3.72 -1.18
CA THR A 65 11.35 -4.84 -0.26
C THR A 65 12.71 -4.62 0.43
N PRO A 66 12.82 -4.81 1.76
CA PRO A 66 11.81 -5.33 2.70
C PRO A 66 11.01 -4.24 3.45
N TYR A 67 10.84 -3.06 2.86
CA TYR A 67 10.39 -1.83 3.52
C TYR A 67 9.19 -1.16 2.82
N LYS A 68 8.31 -1.95 2.20
CA LYS A 68 7.12 -1.44 1.48
C LYS A 68 6.23 -0.53 2.33
N THR A 69 6.10 -0.79 3.63
CA THR A 69 5.25 0.01 4.53
C THR A 69 5.82 1.41 4.75
N TYR A 70 7.14 1.55 4.88
CA TYR A 70 7.76 2.87 4.99
C TYR A 70 7.61 3.68 3.70
N ALA A 71 7.77 3.03 2.54
CA ALA A 71 7.50 3.67 1.25
C ALA A 71 6.03 4.13 1.13
N SER A 72 5.07 3.30 1.56
CA SER A 72 3.65 3.67 1.61
C SER A 72 3.40 4.91 2.47
N ARG A 73 4.05 5.03 3.64
CA ARG A 73 3.92 6.22 4.50
C ARG A 73 4.43 7.49 3.84
N ILE A 74 5.57 7.41 3.14
CA ILE A 74 6.12 8.53 2.39
C ILE A 74 5.17 8.91 1.23
N LEU A 75 4.60 7.94 0.54
CA LEU A 75 3.64 8.17 -0.53
C LEU A 75 2.38 8.89 -0.04
N TRP A 76 1.78 8.46 1.07
CA TRP A 76 0.65 9.20 1.66
C TRP A 76 1.05 10.63 2.01
N LYS A 77 2.23 10.82 2.63
CA LYS A 77 2.71 12.17 2.97
C LYS A 77 2.91 13.06 1.74
N SER A 78 3.37 12.50 0.62
CA SER A 78 3.57 13.24 -0.63
C SER A 78 2.30 13.79 -1.28
N LEU A 79 1.12 13.33 -0.84
CA LEU A 79 -0.16 13.86 -1.28
C LEU A 79 -0.63 15.06 -0.44
N GLU A 80 -0.02 15.32 0.72
CA GLU A 80 -0.35 16.45 1.58
C GLU A 80 0.42 17.72 1.22
N ILE A 81 1.54 17.58 0.50
CA ILE A 81 2.48 18.68 0.19
C ILE A 81 2.15 19.27 -1.20
N ASP A 82 0.87 19.50 -1.48
CA ASP A 82 0.40 20.27 -2.64
C ASP A 82 -0.02 21.68 -2.24
#